data_AF-A0A7Y5BZ17-F1
#
_entry.id   AF-A0A7Y5BZ17-F1
#
_cell.length_a   1.000
_cell.length_b   1.000
_cell.length_c   1.000
_cell.angle_alpha   90.00
_cell.angle_beta   90.00
_cell.angle_gamma   90.00
#
_symmetry.space_group_name_H-M   'P 1'
#
loop_
_entity.id
_entity.type
_entity.pdbx_description
1 polymer ?
#
loop_
_entity_poly.entity_id
_entity_poly.type
_entity_poly.pdbx_seq_one_letter_code
_entity_poly.pdbx_strand_id
1 'polypeptide(L)'
;MNSQPSEPTRWWDLSAAVILIIANFLAAMRLIATDWTDELSMVQLISFTGLALGLALGQSRFHRLQALWYAIGFGLFMLGWQMGATFAQGMLWSARVTNLGGRLVVSTQNLFQQRAVTDPILFLLLMCVLYWA
;
A
#
# COMPACT_ATOMS: atom_id res chain seq x y z
N MET A 1 -4.16 29.88 43.05
CA MET A 1 -3.56 29.97 41.70
C MET A 1 -3.60 28.57 41.12
N ASN A 2 -4.69 28.21 40.43
CA ASN A 2 -4.92 26.84 39.96
C ASN A 2 -4.18 26.65 38.64
N SER A 3 -3.05 25.95 38.66
CA SER A 3 -2.34 25.52 37.46
C SER A 3 -3.16 24.43 36.76
N GLN A 4 -3.82 24.82 35.67
CA GLN A 4 -4.41 23.89 34.71
C GLN A 4 -3.30 22.97 34.17
N PRO A 5 -3.51 21.64 34.08
CA PRO A 5 -2.54 20.76 33.45
C PRO A 5 -2.40 21.16 31.98
N SER A 6 -1.19 21.46 31.54
CA SER A 6 -0.88 21.65 30.13
C SER A 6 -1.30 20.41 29.35
N GLU A 7 -2.22 20.53 28.39
CA GLU A 7 -2.56 19.44 27.49
C GLU A 7 -1.26 18.86 26.91
N PRO A 8 -1.08 17.53 26.87
CA PRO A 8 0.11 16.93 26.33
C PRO A 8 0.22 17.32 24.86
N THR A 9 1.08 18.30 24.60
CA THR A 9 1.42 18.75 23.26
C THR A 9 1.86 17.52 22.49
N ARG A 10 1.10 17.13 21.45
CA ARG A 10 1.41 15.97 20.59
C ARG A 10 2.68 16.29 19.80
N TRP A 11 3.83 16.19 20.47
CA TRP A 11 5.15 16.40 19.89
C TRP A 11 5.41 15.28 18.90
N TRP A 12 5.56 15.67 17.66
CA TRP A 12 5.86 14.77 16.56
C TRP A 12 7.23 14.13 16.83
N ASP A 13 7.27 12.81 17.00
CA ASP A 13 8.51 12.09 17.26
C ASP A 13 9.27 11.89 15.93
N LEU A 14 10.11 12.87 15.61
CA LEU A 14 10.93 12.89 14.40
C LEU A 14 11.83 11.63 14.33
N SER A 15 12.38 11.18 15.45
CA SER A 15 13.21 9.97 15.51
C SER A 15 12.41 8.73 15.10
N ALA A 16 11.20 8.56 15.64
CA ALA A 16 10.33 7.46 15.27
C ALA A 16 9.94 7.53 13.78
N ALA A 17 9.65 8.71 13.26
CA ALA A 17 9.33 8.90 11.84
C ALA A 17 10.51 8.51 10.93
N VAL A 18 11.74 8.92 11.27
CA VAL A 18 12.94 8.56 10.52
C VAL A 18 13.21 7.06 10.57
N ILE A 19 13.08 6.44 11.75
CA ILE A 19 13.24 4.99 11.90
C ILE A 19 12.21 4.24 11.05
N LEU A 20 10.94 4.70 11.05
CA LEU A 20 9.89 4.13 10.23
C LEU A 20 10.22 4.22 8.74
N ILE A 21 10.69 5.39 8.27
CA ILE A 21 11.10 5.58 6.87
C ILE A 21 12.20 4.59 6.48
N ILE A 22 13.25 4.49 7.30
CA ILE A 22 14.39 3.59 7.03
C ILE A 22 13.95 2.13 7.06
N ALA A 23 13.19 1.72 8.07
CA ALA A 23 12.69 0.35 8.22
C ALA A 23 11.83 -0.06 7.03
N ASN A 24 10.90 0.81 6.63
CA ASN A 24 10.03 0.57 5.47
C ASN A 24 10.83 0.50 4.16
N PHE A 25 11.80 1.39 3.96
CA PHE A 25 12.66 1.37 2.77
C PHE A 25 13.51 0.09 2.68
N LEU A 26 14.12 -0.33 3.79
CA LEU A 26 14.90 -1.57 3.85
C LEU A 26 14.03 -2.80 3.61
N ALA A 27 12.81 -2.83 4.17
CA ALA A 27 11.86 -3.90 3.93
C ALA A 27 11.48 -4.00 2.44
N ALA A 28 11.14 -2.87 1.80
CA ALA A 28 10.79 -2.83 0.39
C ALA A 28 11.96 -3.28 -0.50
N MET A 29 13.18 -2.81 -0.22
CA MET A 29 14.37 -3.26 -0.95
C MET A 29 14.65 -4.75 -0.77
N ARG A 30 14.48 -5.29 0.45
CA ARG A 30 14.62 -6.73 0.70
C ARG A 30 13.61 -7.55 -0.09
N LEU A 31 12.37 -7.08 -0.18
CA LEU A 31 11.33 -7.73 -0.98
C LEU A 31 11.71 -7.76 -2.46
N ILE A 32 12.14 -6.64 -3.04
CA ILE A 32 12.57 -6.57 -4.45
C ILE A 32 13.79 -7.46 -4.70
N ALA A 33 14.75 -7.48 -3.79
CA ALA A 33 15.96 -8.29 -3.90
C ALA A 33 15.71 -9.81 -3.86
N THR A 34 14.50 -10.25 -3.52
CA THR A 34 14.13 -11.67 -3.64
C THR A 34 13.94 -12.11 -5.08
N ASP A 35 13.70 -11.16 -6.00
CA ASP A 35 13.45 -11.39 -7.43
C ASP A 35 12.39 -12.48 -7.68
N TRP A 36 11.41 -12.57 -6.76
CA TRP A 36 10.44 -13.66 -6.74
C TRP A 36 9.44 -13.58 -7.90
N THR A 37 9.06 -12.36 -8.29
CA THR A 37 8.13 -12.08 -9.39
C THR A 37 8.47 -10.81 -10.12
N ASP A 38 8.16 -10.77 -11.41
CA ASP A 38 8.18 -9.54 -12.19
C ASP A 38 7.29 -8.45 -11.54
N GLU A 39 7.61 -7.19 -11.80
CA GLU A 39 6.85 -6.02 -11.32
C GLU A 39 6.90 -5.75 -9.80
N LEU A 40 7.77 -6.44 -9.03
CA LEU A 40 7.98 -6.18 -7.59
C LEU A 40 8.32 -4.72 -7.25
N SER A 41 8.95 -4.00 -8.19
CA SER A 41 9.27 -2.58 -8.06
C SER A 41 8.03 -1.70 -7.84
N MET A 42 6.84 -2.15 -8.24
CA MET A 42 5.60 -1.41 -8.01
C MET A 42 5.24 -1.30 -6.53
N VAL A 43 5.60 -2.30 -5.72
CA VAL A 43 5.40 -2.30 -4.27
C VAL A 43 6.22 -1.18 -3.63
N GLN A 44 7.38 -0.84 -4.22
CA GLN A 44 8.21 0.27 -3.76
C GLN A 44 7.47 1.61 -3.83
N LEU A 45 6.79 1.88 -4.93
CA LEU A 45 6.04 3.13 -5.11
C LEU A 45 4.86 3.21 -4.14
N ILE A 46 4.16 2.10 -3.94
CA ILE A 46 3.04 2.01 -2.98
C ILE A 46 3.55 2.21 -1.55
N SER A 47 4.67 1.59 -1.20
CA SER A 47 5.33 1.74 0.09
C SER A 47 5.70 3.19 0.37
N PHE A 48 6.33 3.88 -0.59
CA PHE A 48 6.68 5.29 -0.43
C PHE A 48 5.46 6.21 -0.33
N THR A 49 4.46 6.00 -1.18
CA THR A 49 3.24 6.83 -1.18
C THR A 49 2.41 6.58 0.07
N GLY A 50 2.24 5.33 0.50
CA GLY A 50 1.56 4.96 1.75
C GLY A 50 2.25 5.54 2.97
N LEU A 51 3.58 5.47 3.04
CA LEU A 51 4.37 6.09 4.10
C LEU A 51 4.20 7.61 4.13
N ALA A 52 4.31 8.28 2.99
CA ALA A 52 4.16 9.73 2.90
C ALA A 52 2.75 10.19 3.33
N LEU A 53 1.72 9.49 2.84
CA LEU A 53 0.32 9.80 3.14
C LEU A 53 -0.03 9.44 4.59
N GLY A 54 0.50 8.34 5.11
CA GLY A 54 0.36 7.91 6.51
C GLY A 54 0.99 8.90 7.48
N LEU A 55 2.19 9.39 7.20
CA LEU A 55 2.83 10.45 7.98
C LEU A 55 2.05 11.77 7.92
N ALA A 56 1.58 12.16 6.73
CA ALA A 56 0.78 13.37 6.55
C ALA A 56 -0.56 13.29 7.31
N LEU A 57 -1.27 12.16 7.22
CA LEU A 57 -2.52 11.93 7.96
C LEU A 57 -2.27 11.83 9.47
N GLY A 58 -1.17 11.20 9.89
CA GLY A 58 -0.74 11.12 11.29
C GLY A 58 -0.36 12.46 11.90
N GLN A 59 0.15 13.39 11.10
CA GLN A 59 0.40 14.78 11.53
C GLN A 59 -0.88 15.64 11.50
N SER A 60 -1.86 15.27 10.67
CA SER A 60 -3.08 16.06 10.50
C SER A 60 -3.92 16.18 11.79
N ARG A 61 -4.73 17.24 11.83
CA ARG A 61 -5.74 17.46 12.88
C ARG A 61 -7.05 16.69 12.64
N PHE A 62 -7.12 15.86 11.61
CA PHE A 62 -8.34 15.12 11.29
C PHE A 62 -8.72 14.14 12.39
N HIS A 63 -10.03 13.93 12.54
CA HIS A 63 -10.54 12.88 13.40
C HIS A 63 -10.08 11.50 12.87
N ARG A 64 -9.76 10.56 13.77
CA ARG A 64 -9.20 9.24 13.42
C ARG A 64 -9.99 8.50 12.33
N LEU A 65 -11.31 8.57 12.37
CA LEU A 65 -12.18 7.96 11.36
C LEU A 65 -12.06 8.63 9.98
N GLN A 66 -11.92 9.95 9.93
CA GLN A 66 -11.76 10.67 8.66
C GLN A 66 -10.42 10.34 8.02
N ALA A 67 -9.34 10.32 8.82
CA ALA A 67 -8.03 9.90 8.36
C ALA A 67 -8.05 8.46 7.82
N LEU A 68 -8.77 7.55 8.48
CA LEU A 68 -8.95 6.18 7.98
C LEU A 68 -9.67 6.14 6.63
N TRP A 69 -10.76 6.90 6.46
CA TRP A 69 -11.47 6.95 5.17
C TRP A 69 -10.60 7.52 4.05
N TYR A 70 -9.80 8.55 4.34
CA TYR A 70 -8.82 9.07 3.37
C TYR A 70 -7.77 8.01 3.03
N ALA A 71 -7.19 7.33 4.02
CA ALA A 71 -6.20 6.27 3.78
C ALA A 71 -6.78 5.12 2.94
N ILE A 72 -8.02 4.69 3.20
CA ILE A 72 -8.70 3.65 2.41
C ILE A 72 -8.97 4.15 0.98
N GLY A 73 -9.51 5.36 0.83
CA GLY A 73 -9.85 5.93 -0.47
C GLY A 73 -8.62 6.12 -1.37
N PHE A 74 -7.55 6.71 -0.83
CA PHE A 74 -6.29 6.86 -1.55
C PHE A 74 -5.63 5.50 -1.83
N GLY A 75 -5.74 4.55 -0.90
CA GLY A 75 -5.18 3.21 -1.08
C GLY A 75 -5.85 2.47 -2.23
N LEU A 76 -7.18 2.42 -2.24
CA LEU A 76 -7.92 1.76 -3.31
C LEU A 76 -7.59 2.36 -4.68
N PHE A 77 -7.49 3.69 -4.75
CA PHE A 77 -7.10 4.39 -5.97
C PHE A 77 -5.66 4.04 -6.39
N MET A 78 -4.69 4.16 -5.48
CA MET A 78 -3.27 3.89 -5.77
C MET A 78 -3.03 2.43 -6.16
N LEU A 79 -3.61 1.48 -5.43
CA LEU A 79 -3.49 0.05 -5.74
C LEU A 79 -4.09 -0.27 -7.10
N GLY A 80 -5.31 0.19 -7.38
CA GLY A 80 -5.96 -0.04 -8.67
C GLY A 80 -5.19 0.60 -9.84
N TRP A 81 -4.72 1.84 -9.65
CA TRP A 81 -3.89 2.54 -10.62
C TRP A 81 -2.58 1.81 -10.88
N GLN A 82 -1.85 1.44 -9.83
CA GLN A 82 -0.54 0.82 -9.98
C GLN A 82 -0.63 -0.56 -10.63
N MET A 83 -1.61 -1.37 -10.20
CA MET A 83 -1.85 -2.68 -10.80
C MET A 83 -2.24 -2.56 -12.27
N GLY A 84 -3.08 -1.59 -12.64
CA GLY A 84 -3.45 -1.38 -14.03
C GLY A 84 -2.32 -0.76 -14.88
N ALA A 85 -1.36 -0.06 -14.27
CA ALA A 85 -0.21 0.50 -14.96
C ALA A 85 0.75 -0.58 -15.49
N THR A 86 0.74 -1.79 -14.94
CA THR A 86 1.54 -2.95 -15.41
C THR A 86 1.15 -3.44 -16.81
N PHE A 87 -0.03 -3.06 -17.32
CA PHE A 87 -0.49 -3.46 -18.64
C PHE A 87 0.04 -2.55 -19.76
N ALA A 88 0.27 -3.14 -20.94
CA ALA A 88 0.80 -2.46 -22.12
C ALA A 88 0.04 -1.16 -22.50
N GLN A 89 0.80 -0.17 -22.97
CA GLN A 89 0.30 1.12 -23.46
C GLN A 89 -0.54 0.88 -24.73
N GLY A 90 -1.87 1.05 -24.64
CA GLY A 90 -2.81 0.78 -25.74
C GLY A 90 -4.10 0.08 -25.30
N MET A 91 -4.08 -0.57 -24.13
CA MET A 91 -5.30 -1.15 -23.55
C MET A 91 -6.13 -0.08 -22.83
N LEU A 92 -7.42 0.00 -23.15
CA LEU A 92 -8.40 0.83 -22.44
C LEU A 92 -8.40 0.54 -20.93
N TRP A 93 -8.52 1.59 -20.10
CA TRP A 93 -8.48 1.43 -18.64
C TRP A 93 -9.57 0.48 -18.11
N SER A 94 -10.77 0.55 -18.68
CA SER A 94 -11.86 -0.37 -18.36
C SER A 94 -11.48 -1.83 -18.64
N ALA A 95 -10.80 -2.11 -19.75
CA ALA A 95 -10.31 -3.44 -20.09
C ALA A 95 -9.22 -3.91 -19.12
N ARG A 96 -8.33 -3.01 -18.66
CA ARG A 96 -7.30 -3.32 -17.65
C ARG A 96 -7.94 -3.75 -16.33
N VAL A 97 -8.94 -3.01 -15.85
CA VAL A 97 -9.66 -3.34 -14.60
C VAL A 97 -10.40 -4.67 -14.73
N THR A 98 -11.09 -4.91 -15.85
CA THR A 98 -11.77 -6.20 -16.10
C THR A 98 -10.77 -7.36 -16.15
N ASN A 99 -9.61 -7.18 -16.78
CA ASN A 99 -8.59 -8.22 -16.87
C ASN A 99 -7.96 -8.52 -15.49
N LEU A 100 -7.62 -7.48 -14.72
CA LEU A 100 -7.17 -7.61 -13.34
C LEU A 100 -8.18 -8.38 -12.48
N GLY A 101 -9.45 -8.00 -12.55
CA GLY A 101 -10.53 -8.69 -11.83
C GLY A 101 -10.60 -10.17 -12.22
N GLY A 102 -10.54 -10.49 -13.51
CA GLY A 102 -10.53 -11.86 -14.01
C GLY A 102 -9.34 -12.67 -13.48
N ARG A 103 -8.13 -12.11 -13.53
CA ARG A 103 -6.90 -12.74 -13.02
C ARG A 103 -6.97 -13.00 -11.50
N LEU A 104 -7.51 -12.04 -10.74
CA LEU A 104 -7.71 -12.20 -9.30
C LEU A 104 -8.70 -13.32 -8.98
N VAL A 105 -9.84 -13.38 -9.69
CA VAL A 105 -10.85 -14.43 -9.51
C VAL A 105 -10.27 -15.80 -9.82
N VAL A 106 -9.61 -15.96 -10.98
CA VAL A 106 -9.01 -17.23 -11.39
C VAL A 106 -7.92 -17.67 -10.40
N SER A 107 -7.05 -16.77 -9.98
CA SER A 107 -5.98 -17.08 -9.03
C SER A 107 -6.54 -17.50 -7.67
N THR A 108 -7.61 -16.83 -7.21
CA THR A 108 -8.30 -17.16 -5.96
C THR A 108 -8.96 -18.54 -6.04
N GLN A 109 -9.62 -18.84 -7.16
CA GLN A 109 -10.20 -20.15 -7.42
C GLN A 109 -9.13 -21.25 -7.43
N ASN A 110 -8.00 -21.02 -8.09
CA ASN A 110 -6.88 -21.96 -8.11
C ASN A 110 -6.34 -22.22 -6.70
N LEU A 111 -6.20 -21.19 -5.87
CA LEU A 111 -5.78 -21.31 -4.48
C LEU A 111 -6.74 -22.20 -3.66
N PHE A 112 -8.05 -21.95 -3.74
CA PHE A 112 -9.06 -22.75 -3.02
C PHE A 112 -9.17 -24.18 -3.55
N GLN A 113 -8.88 -24.40 -4.83
CA GLN A 113 -8.85 -25.72 -5.45
C GLN A 113 -7.51 -26.45 -5.25
N GLN A 114 -6.59 -25.91 -4.44
CA GLN A 114 -5.25 -26.47 -4.20
C GLN A 114 -4.44 -26.71 -5.48
N ARG A 115 -4.71 -25.90 -6.51
CA ARG A 115 -3.96 -25.92 -7.77
C ARG A 115 -2.77 -24.97 -7.66
N ALA A 116 -1.72 -25.26 -8.44
CA ALA A 116 -0.59 -24.35 -8.55
C ALA A 116 -1.07 -22.98 -9.06
N VAL A 117 -0.78 -21.93 -8.29
CA VAL A 117 -1.05 -20.54 -8.67
C VAL A 117 0.18 -20.03 -9.41
N THR A 118 0.11 -20.03 -10.75
CA THR A 118 1.20 -19.55 -11.60
C THR A 118 1.20 -18.03 -11.78
N ASP A 119 0.05 -17.39 -11.61
CA ASP A 119 -0.09 -15.95 -11.71
C ASP A 119 0.22 -15.28 -10.36
N PRO A 120 1.25 -14.41 -10.26
CA PRO A 120 1.65 -13.79 -9.00
C PRO A 120 0.71 -12.68 -8.51
N ILE A 121 -0.37 -12.38 -9.24
CA ILE A 121 -1.26 -11.24 -8.95
C ILE A 121 -1.80 -11.21 -7.51
N LEU A 122 -2.09 -12.36 -6.91
CA LEU A 122 -2.55 -12.42 -5.51
C LEU A 122 -1.47 -12.01 -4.52
N PHE A 123 -0.25 -12.49 -4.73
CA PHE A 123 0.89 -12.13 -3.91
C PHE A 123 1.20 -10.63 -4.07
N LEU A 124 1.22 -10.14 -5.31
CA LEU A 124 1.44 -8.73 -5.60
C LEU A 124 0.39 -7.86 -4.92
N LEU A 125 -0.90 -8.20 -5.04
CA LEU A 125 -1.98 -7.49 -4.35
C LEU A 125 -1.77 -7.49 -2.83
N LEU A 126 -1.42 -8.64 -2.25
CA LEU A 126 -1.17 -8.77 -0.82
C LEU A 126 -0.01 -7.89 -0.37
N MET A 127 1.11 -7.88 -1.10
CA MET A 127 2.27 -7.04 -0.78
C MET A 127 1.91 -5.55 -0.92
N CYS A 128 1.20 -5.16 -1.97
CA CYS A 128 0.72 -3.80 -2.14
C CYS A 128 -0.17 -3.34 -0.96
N VAL A 129 -1.09 -4.19 -0.50
CA VAL A 129 -1.94 -3.89 0.67
C VAL A 129 -1.10 -3.81 1.95
N LEU A 130 -0.16 -4.74 2.15
CA LEU A 130 0.67 -4.81 3.35
C LEU A 130 1.58 -3.60 3.50
N TYR A 131 2.13 -3.08 2.41
CA TYR A 131 2.97 -1.87 2.43
C TYR A 131 2.16 -0.58 2.48
N TRP A 132 0.85 -0.63 2.19
CA TRP A 132 -0.04 0.52 2.28
C TRP A 132 -0.63 0.72 3.68
N ALA A 133 -1.00 -0.38 4.36
CA ALA A 133 -1.71 -0.39 5.64
C ALA A 133 -0.76 -0.23 6.85
#